data_AF-A0A4S2S5S6-F1
#
_entry.id   AF-A0A4S2S5S6-F1
#
_cell.length_a   1.000
_cell.length_b   1.000
_cell.length_c   1.000
_cell.angle_alpha   90.00
_cell.angle_beta   90.00
_cell.angle_gamma   90.00
#
_symmetry.space_group_name_H-M   'P 1'
#
loop_
_entity.id
_entity.type
_entity.pdbx_description
1 polymer ?
#
loop_
_entity_poly.entity_id
_entity_poly.type
_entity_poly.pdbx_seq_one_letter_code
_entity_poly.pdbx_strand_id
1 'polypeptide(L)' 'MADDLAADTIRRLEDVMASRSLPEHTTELLRVSLGQARAAKSAGHDQEAITIAAQALQIAETSSTDR' A
#
# COMPACT_ATOMS: atom_id res chain seq x y z
N MET A 1 0.19 14.97 -11.58
CA MET A 1 0.93 14.10 -12.51
C MET A 1 0.83 12.65 -12.01
N ALA A 2 1.30 11.64 -12.75
CA ALA A 2 1.24 10.24 -12.28
C ALA A 2 2.13 9.97 -11.06
N ASP A 3 3.31 10.61 -11.01
CA ASP A 3 4.23 10.56 -9.86
C ASP A 3 3.60 11.02 -8.53
N ASP A 4 2.82 12.12 -8.58
CA ASP A 4 2.08 12.62 -7.41
C ASP A 4 1.07 11.58 -6.90
N LEU A 5 0.33 10.95 -7.82
CA LEU A 5 -0.65 9.93 -7.49
C LEU A 5 0.01 8.67 -6.90
N ALA A 6 1.17 8.27 -7.42
CA ALA A 6 1.96 7.17 -6.86
C ALA A 6 2.44 7.49 -5.43
N ALA A 7 2.94 8.72 -5.20
CA ALA A 7 3.34 9.18 -3.88
C ALA A 7 2.19 9.12 -2.87
N ASP A 8 1.03 9.65 -3.26
CA ASP A 8 -0.13 9.78 -2.39
C ASP A 8 -0.74 8.41 -2.07
N THR A 9 -0.78 7.50 -3.04
CA THR A 9 -1.29 6.14 -2.82
C THR A 9 -0.38 5.35 -1.87
N ILE A 10 0.94 5.48 -2.01
CA ILE A 10 1.92 4.87 -1.09
C ILE A 10 1.78 5.45 0.31
N ARG A 11 1.69 6.79 0.45
CA ARG A 11 1.50 7.44 1.74
C ARG A 11 0.21 6.99 2.43
N ARG A 12 -0.89 6.86 1.68
CA ARG A 12 -2.15 6.38 2.23
C ARG A 12 -2.05 4.93 2.75
N LEU A 13 -1.28 4.07 2.09
CA LEU A 13 -1.02 2.71 2.55
C LEU A 13 -0.25 2.72 3.89
N GLU A 14 0.77 3.57 4.01
CA GLU A 14 1.54 3.77 5.25
C GLU A 14 0.63 4.22 6.40
N ASP A 15 -0.23 5.20 6.14
CA ASP A 15 -1.18 5.73 7.13
C ASP A 15 -2.17 4.65 7.60
N VAL A 16 -2.68 3.82 6.69
CA VAL A 16 -3.60 2.72 7.03
C VAL A 16 -2.89 1.68 7.88
N MET A 17 -1.66 1.29 7.53
CA MET A 17 -0.87 0.34 8.30
C MET A 17 -0.49 0.87 9.69
N ALA A 18 -0.29 2.19 9.84
CA ALA A 18 -0.01 2.82 11.12
C ALA A 18 -1.27 3.00 11.99
N SER A 19 -2.43 3.25 11.37
CA SER A 19 -3.67 3.62 12.07
C SER A 19 -4.56 2.44 12.41
N ARG A 20 -4.50 1.34 11.64
CA ARG A 20 -5.37 0.18 11.84
C ARG A 20 -4.67 -0.90 12.64
N SER A 21 -5.40 -1.44 13.62
CA SER A 21 -5.02 -2.70 14.26
C SER A 21 -5.35 -3.86 13.32
N LEU A 22 -4.48 -4.10 12.35
CA LEU A 22 -4.60 -5.19 11.39
C LEU A 22 -4.08 -6.50 12.00
N PRO A 23 -4.54 -7.66 11.51
CA PRO A 23 -3.91 -8.93 11.85
C PRO A 23 -2.40 -8.91 11.52
N GLU A 24 -1.59 -9.60 12.32
CA GLU A 24 -0.12 -9.63 12.15
C GLU A 24 0.26 -10.12 10.75
N HIS A 25 -0.38 -11.20 10.29
CA HIS A 25 -0.16 -11.74 8.95
C HIS A 25 -0.50 -10.74 7.84
N THR A 26 -1.62 -10.03 7.96
CA THR A 26 -1.99 -8.96 7.01
C THR A 26 -0.95 -7.84 7.04
N THR A 27 -0.48 -7.45 8.22
CA THR A 27 0.54 -6.39 8.35
C THR A 27 1.84 -6.78 7.65
N GLU A 28 2.28 -8.04 7.76
CA GLU A 28 3.45 -8.54 7.05
C GLU A 28 3.28 -8.50 5.53
N LEU A 29 2.14 -8.97 5.02
CA LEU A 29 1.83 -8.90 3.58
C LEU A 29 1.86 -7.45 3.08
N LEU A 30 1.23 -6.52 3.81
CA LEU A 30 1.19 -5.11 3.43
C LEU A 30 2.58 -4.45 3.50
N ARG A 31 3.46 -4.86 4.43
CA ARG A 31 4.86 -4.38 4.45
C ARG A 31 5.62 -4.79 3.20
N VAL A 32 5.42 -6.02 2.73
CA VAL A 32 6.03 -6.51 1.49
C VAL A 32 5.51 -5.71 0.29
N SER A 33 4.19 -5.54 0.17
CA SER A 33 3.58 -4.76 -0.91
C SER A 33 4.01 -3.29 -0.89
N LEU A 34 4.13 -2.68 0.29
CA LEU A 34 4.64 -1.31 0.44
C LEU A 34 6.09 -1.19 -0.05
N GLY A 35 6.95 -2.16 0.26
CA GLY A 35 8.32 -2.22 -0.24
C GLY A 35 8.37 -2.32 -1.76
N GLN A 36 7.53 -3.15 -2.36
CA GLN A 36 7.42 -3.30 -3.81
C GLN A 36 6.91 -2.01 -4.49
N ALA A 37 5.89 -1.36 -3.93
CA ALA A 37 5.38 -0.10 -4.46
C ALA A 37 6.42 1.02 -4.42
N ARG A 38 7.18 1.14 -3.32
CA ARG A 38 8.29 2.09 -3.20
C ARG A 38 9.41 1.80 -4.20
N ALA A 39 9.77 0.54 -4.40
CA ALA A 39 10.77 0.13 -5.38
C ALA A 39 10.33 0.47 -6.82
N ALA A 40 9.11 0.11 -7.20
CA ALA A 40 8.53 0.46 -8.50
C ALA A 40 8.51 1.98 -8.72
N LYS A 41 8.13 2.75 -7.70
CA LYS A 41 8.17 4.22 -7.76
C LYS A 41 9.60 4.74 -7.98
N SER A 42 10.58 4.23 -7.23
CA SER A 42 11.98 4.66 -7.37
C SER A 42 12.58 4.32 -8.74
N ALA A 43 12.04 3.31 -9.42
CA ALA A 43 12.40 2.94 -10.79
C ALA A 43 11.65 3.78 -11.86
N GLY A 44 10.77 4.70 -11.47
CA GLY A 44 9.94 5.49 -12.39
C GLY A 44 8.72 4.73 -12.95
N HIS A 45 8.38 3.57 -12.38
CA HIS A 45 7.21 2.79 -12.77
C HIS A 45 5.97 3.22 -11.96
N ASP A 46 5.54 4.48 -12.13
CA ASP A 46 4.47 5.07 -11.31
C ASP A 46 3.16 4.28 -11.38
N GLN A 47 2.78 3.79 -12.57
CA GLN A 47 1.55 3.01 -12.74
C GLN A 47 1.61 1.67 -12.00
N GLU A 48 2.77 1.02 -11.97
CA GLU A 48 2.99 -0.22 -11.24
C GLU A 48 2.93 0.04 -9.74
N ALA A 49 3.60 1.09 -9.27
CA ALA A 49 3.57 1.53 -7.89
C ALA A 49 2.13 1.82 -7.39
N ILE A 50 1.34 2.53 -8.20
CA ILE A 50 -0.08 2.79 -7.93
C ILE A 50 -0.86 1.49 -7.83
N THR A 51 -0.66 0.56 -8.76
CA THR A 51 -1.39 -0.71 -8.81
C THR A 51 -1.11 -1.56 -7.57
N ILE A 52 0.17 -1.70 -7.20
CA ILE A 52 0.58 -2.47 -6.03
C ILE A 52 0.03 -1.83 -4.74
N ALA A 53 0.17 -0.52 -4.60
CA ALA A 53 -0.29 0.19 -3.41
C ALA A 53 -1.83 0.16 -3.28
N ALA A 54 -2.57 0.28 -4.39
CA ALA A 54 -4.03 0.20 -4.40
C ALA A 54 -4.54 -1.19 -4.02
N GLN A 55 -3.90 -2.26 -4.52
CA GLN A 55 -4.24 -3.63 -4.13
C GLN A 55 -3.98 -3.87 -2.63
N ALA A 56 -2.85 -3.38 -2.12
CA ALA A 56 -2.53 -3.47 -0.71
C ALA A 56 -3.56 -2.72 0.16
N LEU A 57 -3.98 -1.52 -0.26
CA LEU A 57 -5.05 -0.77 0.41
C LEU A 57 -6.35 -1.57 0.48
N GLN A 58 -6.74 -2.23 -0.62
CA GLN A 58 -7.95 -3.06 -0.66
C GLN A 58 -7.86 -4.26 0.30
N ILE A 59 -6.68 -4.89 0.41
CA ILE A 59 -6.44 -5.97 1.38
C ILE A 59 -6.56 -5.44 2.82
N ALA A 60 -6.00 -4.27 3.10
CA ALA A 60 -6.10 -3.64 4.41
C ALA A 60 -7.55 -3.30 4.79
N GLU A 61 -8.33 -2.80 3.83
CA GLU A 61 -9.74 -2.47 4.02
C GLU A 61 -10.59 -3.72 4.31
N THR A 62 -10.44 -4.76 3.51
CA THR A 62 -11.18 -6.03 3.67
C THR A 62 -10.80 -6.74 4.99
N SER A 63 -9.51 -6.82 5.32
CA SER A 63 -9.03 -7.48 6.55
C SER A 63 -9.42 -6.77 7.85
N SER A 64 -9.81 -5.49 7.78
CA SER A 64 -10.28 -4.75 8.95
C SER A 64 -11.78 -4.86 9.17
N THR A 65 -12.53 -5.29 8.16
CA THR A 65 -14.00 -5.35 8.17
C THR A 65 -14.49 -6.73 8.64
N ASP A 66 -13.61 -7.73 8.68
CA ASP A 66 -13.85 -9.06 9.24
C ASP A 66 -13.69 -9.05 10.78
N ARG A 67 -14.48 -8.22 11.47
CA ARG A 67 -14.51 -8.14 12.94
C ARG A 67 -15.93 -8.04 13.47
#